data_AF-A0A929AV66-F1
#
_entry.id   AF-A0A929AV66-F1
#
_cell.length_a   1.000
_cell.length_b   1.000
_cell.length_c   1.000
_cell.angle_alpha   90.00
_cell.angle_beta   90.00
_cell.angle_gamma   90.00
#
_symmetry.space_group_name_H-M   'P 1'
#
loop_
_entity.id
_entity.type
_entity.pdbx_description
1 polymer ?
#
loop_
_entity_poly.entity_id
_entity_poly.type
_entity_poly.pdbx_seq_one_letter_code
_entity_poly.pdbx_strand_id
1 'polypeptide(L)'
;MKYGIDIGHNCPPDTGARGIRKEDDMTLDVGTKVASKLKALGHQVVDCKPSRAWSVGNSLQQRCNSANANRVDRFVSIHFNAFNSKAKGIEVFAASNTGREIAKPVLDNLVELGYSNRGVKDGSHLYVLKNTAMPAILVECCFCDNQEDMDRYEAEALANAIVKGLTGQTPSTSKPEEQKSALDLQKALNRLKIRSPKGSPLPEDGSIDDETKAATKTFQAMVGVTPTGIGGPTTWQVIDQILAMPVLRENHASGSIVKYLQRRVGSEADGIFGPGTAAAVQRFQQQQGITVDGIVGAQSWAKLLA
;
A
#
# COMPACT_ATOMS: atom_id res chain seq x y z
N MET A 1 4.30 -2.31 23.90
CA MET A 1 3.01 -1.62 23.74
C MET A 1 2.10 -2.45 22.86
N LYS A 2 0.81 -2.48 23.17
CA LYS A 2 -0.26 -3.12 22.43
C LYS A 2 -1.10 -2.05 21.75
N TYR A 3 -1.14 -2.06 20.43
CA TYR A 3 -1.91 -1.09 19.64
C TYR A 3 -3.21 -1.72 19.12
N GLY A 4 -4.31 -0.99 19.20
CA GLY A 4 -5.50 -1.25 18.40
C GLY A 4 -5.42 -0.46 17.12
N ILE A 5 -5.26 -1.14 15.99
CA ILE A 5 -5.22 -0.50 14.67
C ILE A 5 -6.59 -0.65 14.03
N ASP A 6 -7.25 0.49 13.88
CA ASP A 6 -8.54 0.60 13.23
C ASP A 6 -8.36 1.06 11.79
N ILE A 7 -8.54 0.12 10.87
CA ILE A 7 -8.59 0.38 9.44
C ILE A 7 -9.99 0.90 9.14
N GLY A 8 -10.13 2.23 9.03
CA GLY A 8 -11.41 2.90 8.80
C GLY A 8 -12.19 2.25 7.66
N HIS A 9 -13.53 2.26 7.75
CA HIS A 9 -14.39 1.69 6.71
C HIS A 9 -14.09 0.22 6.39
N ASN A 10 -14.07 -0.19 5.13
CA ASN A 10 -13.80 -1.59 4.73
C ASN A 10 -14.82 -2.63 5.23
N CYS A 11 -16.05 -2.20 5.53
CA CYS A 11 -17.07 -3.09 6.08
C CYS A 11 -18.49 -2.64 5.68
N PRO A 12 -18.93 -2.91 4.43
CA PRO A 12 -20.22 -2.44 3.91
C PRO A 12 -21.38 -2.65 4.92
N PRO A 13 -22.23 -1.63 5.16
CA PRO A 13 -22.36 -0.39 4.37
C PRO A 13 -21.32 0.71 4.68
N ASP A 14 -20.38 0.46 5.60
CA ASP A 14 -19.32 1.40 5.97
C ASP A 14 -18.16 1.37 4.96
N THR A 15 -18.23 2.20 3.92
CA THR A 15 -17.27 2.23 2.79
C THR A 15 -16.46 3.53 2.66
N GLY A 16 -16.70 4.52 3.53
CA GLY A 16 -15.98 5.79 3.52
C GLY A 16 -16.26 6.67 2.30
N ALA A 17 -15.42 7.68 2.15
CA ALA A 17 -15.48 8.66 1.08
C ALA A 17 -15.05 8.08 -0.28
N ARG A 18 -15.55 8.72 -1.35
CA ARG A 18 -15.19 8.42 -2.74
C ARG A 18 -14.80 9.71 -3.44
N GLY A 19 -13.53 9.80 -3.84
CA GLY A 19 -12.98 10.89 -4.64
C GLY A 19 -12.23 10.34 -5.86
N ILE A 20 -11.05 10.88 -6.11
CA ILE A 20 -10.09 10.34 -7.11
C ILE A 20 -9.68 8.91 -6.73
N ARG A 21 -9.56 8.65 -5.41
CA ARG A 21 -9.40 7.32 -4.83
C ARG A 21 -10.53 7.04 -3.83
N LYS A 22 -10.69 5.77 -3.47
CA LYS A 22 -11.67 5.32 -2.47
C LYS A 22 -10.98 5.22 -1.12
N GLU A 23 -11.61 5.79 -0.09
CA GLU A 23 -11.04 5.82 1.25
C GLU A 23 -10.83 4.40 1.82
N ASP A 24 -11.78 3.48 1.62
CA ASP A 24 -11.66 2.10 2.11
C ASP A 24 -10.43 1.37 1.52
N ASP A 25 -10.17 1.49 0.21
CA ASP A 25 -8.96 0.92 -0.40
C ASP A 25 -7.66 1.52 0.20
N MET A 26 -7.64 2.83 0.44
CA MET A 26 -6.45 3.54 0.94
C MET A 26 -6.19 3.28 2.42
N THR A 27 -7.25 3.26 3.24
CA THR A 27 -7.16 2.92 4.67
C THR A 27 -6.66 1.49 4.85
N LEU A 28 -7.13 0.54 4.03
CA LEU A 28 -6.66 -0.84 4.05
C LEU A 28 -5.17 -0.95 3.75
N ASP A 29 -4.70 -0.22 2.74
CA ASP A 29 -3.30 -0.21 2.32
C ASP A 29 -2.38 0.35 3.42
N VAL A 30 -2.64 1.57 3.90
CA VAL A 30 -1.84 2.21 4.96
C VAL A 30 -1.98 1.47 6.29
N GLY A 31 -3.19 1.09 6.68
CA GLY A 31 -3.44 0.45 7.98
C GLY A 31 -2.81 -0.93 8.12
N THR A 32 -2.83 -1.73 7.05
CA THR A 32 -2.14 -3.02 7.05
C THR A 32 -0.62 -2.86 7.18
N LYS A 33 -0.04 -1.82 6.55
CA LYS A 33 1.39 -1.49 6.68
C LYS A 33 1.74 -1.01 8.07
N VAL A 34 0.96 -0.09 8.66
CA VAL A 34 1.14 0.36 10.05
C VAL A 34 1.12 -0.82 11.01
N ALA A 35 0.10 -1.69 10.91
CA ALA A 35 -0.01 -2.89 11.73
C ALA A 35 1.21 -3.81 11.59
N SER A 36 1.67 -4.04 10.36
CA SER A 36 2.83 -4.90 10.10
C SER A 36 4.12 -4.33 10.65
N LYS A 37 4.34 -3.02 10.50
CA LYS A 37 5.53 -2.31 10.99
C LYS A 37 5.59 -2.24 12.51
N LEU A 38 4.46 -2.01 13.17
CA LEU A 38 4.38 -2.08 14.63
C LEU A 38 4.73 -3.48 15.14
N LYS A 39 4.20 -4.53 14.50
CA LYS A 39 4.58 -5.93 14.82
C LYS A 39 6.09 -6.17 14.63
N ALA A 40 6.67 -5.65 13.55
CA ALA A 40 8.11 -5.79 13.28
C ALA A 40 8.99 -5.09 14.32
N LEU A 41 8.52 -4.00 14.93
CA LEU A 41 9.17 -3.33 16.07
C LEU A 41 8.92 -4.02 17.43
N GLY A 42 8.34 -5.22 17.43
CA GLY A 42 8.07 -6.00 18.65
C GLY A 42 6.84 -5.54 19.42
N HIS A 43 5.97 -4.73 18.82
CA HIS A 43 4.70 -4.34 19.44
C HIS A 43 3.60 -5.36 19.16
N GLN A 44 2.66 -5.49 20.09
CA GLN A 44 1.45 -6.27 19.87
C GLN A 44 0.45 -5.41 19.08
N VAL A 45 -0.27 -6.02 18.13
CA VAL A 45 -1.28 -5.32 17.33
C VAL A 45 -2.57 -6.12 17.30
N VAL A 46 -3.67 -5.45 17.63
CA VAL A 46 -5.04 -5.92 17.50
C VAL A 46 -5.66 -5.26 16.27
N ASP A 47 -6.20 -6.06 15.35
CA ASP A 47 -7.00 -5.56 14.25
C ASP A 47 -8.40 -5.18 14.77
N CYS A 48 -8.75 -3.90 14.67
CA CYS A 48 -10.04 -3.38 15.09
C CYS A 48 -11.06 -3.31 13.95
N LYS A 49 -10.66 -3.58 12.70
CA LYS A 49 -11.57 -3.53 11.55
C LYS A 49 -12.53 -4.74 11.58
N PRO A 50 -13.85 -4.53 11.61
CA PRO A 50 -14.81 -5.63 11.56
C PRO A 50 -14.78 -6.39 10.22
N SER A 51 -15.22 -7.63 10.22
CA SER A 51 -15.38 -8.44 9.01
C SER A 51 -16.77 -8.31 8.36
N ARG A 52 -17.76 -7.83 9.13
CA ARG A 52 -19.13 -7.53 8.66
C ARG A 52 -19.81 -6.50 9.56
N ALA A 53 -20.72 -5.72 8.99
CA ALA A 53 -21.57 -4.80 9.72
C ALA A 53 -22.91 -4.65 9.00
N TRP A 54 -23.97 -4.33 9.72
CA TRP A 54 -25.28 -4.04 9.14
C TRP A 54 -25.62 -2.55 9.11
N SER A 55 -24.78 -1.71 9.72
CA SER A 55 -24.86 -0.25 9.67
C SER A 55 -23.50 0.37 9.99
N VAL A 56 -23.32 1.65 9.66
CA VAL A 56 -22.12 2.40 10.06
C VAL A 56 -21.98 2.44 11.58
N GLY A 57 -23.08 2.67 12.32
CA GLY A 57 -23.05 2.66 13.79
C GLY A 57 -22.61 1.30 14.37
N ASN A 58 -23.05 0.19 13.77
CA ASN A 58 -22.62 -1.15 14.16
C ASN A 58 -21.14 -1.42 13.83
N SER A 59 -20.65 -0.92 12.69
CA SER A 59 -19.22 -0.96 12.35
C SER A 59 -18.38 -0.22 13.40
N LEU A 60 -18.74 1.03 13.70
CA LEU A 60 -18.05 1.86 14.68
C LEU A 60 -18.03 1.23 16.09
N GLN A 61 -19.16 0.66 16.53
CA GLN A 61 -19.24 -0.02 17.82
C GLN A 61 -18.31 -1.23 17.89
N GLN A 62 -18.25 -2.05 16.84
CA GLN A 62 -17.39 -3.23 16.81
C GLN A 62 -15.89 -2.88 16.90
N ARG A 63 -15.46 -1.78 16.27
CA ARG A 63 -14.07 -1.26 16.36
C ARG A 63 -13.68 -0.94 17.79
N CYS A 64 -14.53 -0.17 18.49
CA CYS A 64 -14.34 0.17 19.89
C CYS A 64 -14.34 -1.08 20.77
N ASN A 65 -15.28 -2.00 20.55
CA ASN A 65 -15.37 -3.25 21.31
C ASN A 65 -14.10 -4.09 21.16
N SER A 66 -13.54 -4.21 19.95
CA SER A 66 -12.29 -4.94 19.71
C SER A 66 -11.14 -4.34 20.53
N ALA A 67 -10.96 -3.03 20.47
CA ALA A 67 -9.91 -2.31 21.21
C ALA A 67 -10.08 -2.46 22.74
N ASN A 68 -11.30 -2.23 23.24
CA ASN A 68 -11.63 -2.26 24.66
C ASN A 68 -11.50 -3.67 25.25
N ALA A 69 -12.06 -4.68 24.58
CA ALA A 69 -12.00 -6.07 25.02
C ALA A 69 -10.55 -6.58 25.08
N ASN A 70 -9.70 -6.11 24.17
CA ASN A 70 -8.29 -6.46 24.15
C ASN A 70 -7.40 -5.61 25.06
N ARG A 71 -7.96 -4.58 25.72
CA ARG A 71 -7.22 -3.65 26.59
C ARG A 71 -5.95 -3.12 25.92
N VAL A 72 -6.08 -2.61 24.69
CA VAL A 72 -4.93 -2.02 23.99
C VAL A 72 -4.46 -0.76 24.71
N ASP A 73 -3.17 -0.46 24.64
CA ASP A 73 -2.57 0.70 25.29
C ASP A 73 -2.86 2.01 24.52
N ARG A 74 -2.96 1.91 23.18
CA ARG A 74 -3.25 3.02 22.27
C ARG A 74 -4.16 2.56 21.13
N PHE A 75 -5.15 3.37 20.80
CA PHE A 75 -6.01 3.16 19.64
C PHE A 75 -5.67 4.16 18.53
N VAL A 76 -5.48 3.67 17.31
CA VAL A 76 -5.11 4.48 16.15
C VAL A 76 -6.05 4.12 15.01
N SER A 77 -6.93 5.06 14.67
CA SER A 77 -7.84 4.95 13.53
C SER A 77 -7.23 5.66 12.31
N ILE A 78 -7.27 5.01 11.15
CA ILE A 78 -6.65 5.48 9.91
C ILE A 78 -7.75 5.76 8.90
N HIS A 79 -7.77 6.98 8.37
CA HIS A 79 -8.82 7.55 7.52
C HIS A 79 -8.22 8.43 6.41
N PHE A 80 -9.06 8.78 5.42
CA PHE A 80 -8.75 9.78 4.40
C PHE A 80 -9.94 10.71 4.22
N ASN A 81 -9.65 12.00 4.18
CA ASN A 81 -10.67 13.03 4.17
C ASN A 81 -11.25 13.22 2.76
N ALA A 82 -12.41 13.85 2.67
CA ALA A 82 -12.97 14.36 1.42
C ALA A 82 -13.85 15.56 1.69
N PHE A 83 -13.88 16.53 0.78
CA PHE A 83 -14.74 17.70 0.96
C PHE A 83 -15.26 18.30 -0.35
N ASN A 84 -14.39 18.98 -1.10
CA ASN A 84 -14.79 19.78 -2.27
C ASN A 84 -13.73 19.78 -3.39
N SER A 85 -12.87 18.76 -3.39
CA SER A 85 -11.70 18.61 -4.27
C SER A 85 -10.62 19.68 -4.16
N LYS A 86 -10.80 20.74 -3.36
CA LYS A 86 -9.81 21.81 -3.14
C LYS A 86 -9.13 21.72 -1.78
N ALA A 87 -9.86 21.27 -0.76
CA ALA A 87 -9.27 21.02 0.56
C ALA A 87 -8.18 19.94 0.44
N LYS A 88 -7.05 20.16 1.13
CA LYS A 88 -5.88 19.29 1.09
C LYS A 88 -5.13 19.31 2.42
N GLY A 89 -4.26 18.33 2.61
CA GLY A 89 -3.36 18.23 3.75
C GLY A 89 -3.80 17.22 4.82
N ILE A 90 -3.01 17.16 5.89
CA ILE A 90 -3.12 16.17 6.96
C ILE A 90 -3.64 16.81 8.24
N GLU A 91 -4.58 16.13 8.89
CA GLU A 91 -5.04 16.43 10.24
C GLU A 91 -5.09 15.16 11.09
N VAL A 92 -4.90 15.33 12.40
CA VAL A 92 -5.06 14.24 13.37
C VAL A 92 -6.03 14.68 14.44
N PHE A 93 -7.06 13.88 14.70
CA PHE A 93 -8.04 14.14 15.73
C PHE A 93 -7.69 13.43 17.03
N ALA A 94 -7.91 14.11 18.16
CA ALA A 94 -7.80 13.53 19.48
C ALA A 94 -8.85 14.16 20.41
N ALA A 95 -9.43 13.36 21.31
CA ALA A 95 -10.45 13.80 22.26
C ALA A 95 -9.91 14.12 23.67
N SER A 96 -8.68 13.70 23.98
CA SER A 96 -8.06 13.88 25.30
C SER A 96 -6.67 14.51 25.20
N ASN A 97 -6.17 15.08 26.31
CA ASN A 97 -4.82 15.66 26.36
C ASN A 97 -3.74 14.62 26.02
N THR A 98 -3.81 13.42 26.60
CA THR A 98 -2.91 12.31 26.25
C THR A 98 -3.05 11.90 24.79
N GLY A 99 -4.27 11.91 24.23
CA GLY A 99 -4.47 11.70 22.80
C GLY A 99 -3.77 12.76 21.95
N ARG A 100 -3.82 14.04 22.35
CA ARG A 100 -3.12 15.15 21.66
C ARG A 100 -1.60 15.00 21.72
N GLU A 101 -1.05 14.55 22.85
CA GLU A 101 0.37 14.24 23.01
C GLU A 101 0.83 13.12 22.07
N ILE A 102 -0.02 12.12 21.82
CA ILE A 102 0.24 11.04 20.84
C ILE A 102 0.06 11.55 19.40
N ALA A 103 -0.95 12.38 19.15
CA ALA A 103 -1.29 12.88 17.82
C ALA A 103 -0.22 13.81 17.26
N LYS A 104 0.42 14.64 18.10
CA LYS A 104 1.36 15.67 17.65
C LYS A 104 2.59 15.08 16.94
N PRO A 105 3.34 14.11 17.49
CA PRO A 105 4.44 13.47 16.77
C PRO A 105 4.01 12.76 15.47
N VAL A 106 2.80 12.16 15.45
CA VAL A 106 2.25 11.54 14.24
C VAL A 106 2.02 12.56 13.15
N LEU A 107 1.36 13.68 13.48
CA LEU A 107 1.16 14.79 12.55
C LEU A 107 2.49 15.34 12.03
N ASP A 108 3.45 15.60 12.93
CA ASP A 108 4.74 16.20 12.57
C ASP A 108 5.51 15.35 11.55
N ASN A 109 5.58 14.03 11.76
CA ASN A 109 6.23 13.12 10.82
C ASN A 109 5.48 13.00 9.49
N LEU A 110 4.16 13.11 9.51
CA LEU A 110 3.35 13.05 8.29
C LEU A 110 3.52 14.31 7.43
N VAL A 111 3.60 15.50 8.03
CA VAL A 111 3.78 16.75 7.29
C VAL A 111 5.19 16.90 6.71
N GLU A 112 6.20 16.21 7.27
CA GLU A 112 7.55 16.09 6.68
C GLU A 112 7.53 15.46 5.27
N LEU A 113 6.47 14.73 4.91
CA LEU A 113 6.28 14.17 3.57
C LEU A 113 5.84 15.24 2.53
N GLY A 114 5.66 16.49 2.96
CA GLY A 114 5.34 17.62 2.10
C GLY A 114 3.84 17.89 1.94
N TYR A 115 2.99 17.32 2.81
CA TYR A 115 1.57 17.65 2.86
C TYR A 115 1.32 18.97 3.61
N SER A 116 0.21 19.65 3.28
CA SER A 116 -0.23 20.82 4.05
C SER A 116 -0.57 20.41 5.49
N ASN A 117 -0.05 21.15 6.48
CA ASN A 117 -0.33 20.87 7.88
C ASN A 117 -1.65 21.52 8.32
N ARG A 118 -2.63 20.71 8.73
CA ARG A 118 -3.95 21.18 9.21
C ARG A 118 -4.14 21.06 10.72
N GLY A 119 -3.10 20.63 11.43
CA GLY A 119 -3.05 20.61 12.90
C GLY A 119 -3.67 19.38 13.56
N VAL A 120 -3.49 19.32 14.89
CA VAL A 120 -4.20 18.37 15.76
C VAL A 120 -5.52 18.98 16.19
N LYS A 121 -6.63 18.36 15.80
CA LYS A 121 -8.00 18.87 15.97
C LYS A 121 -8.75 18.18 17.12
N ASP A 122 -9.79 18.86 17.61
CA ASP A 122 -10.70 18.25 18.58
C ASP A 122 -11.52 17.14 17.93
N GLY A 123 -11.37 15.93 18.46
CA GLY A 123 -12.05 14.73 18.02
C GLY A 123 -13.17 14.27 18.94
N SER A 124 -13.58 15.06 19.92
CA SER A 124 -14.57 14.68 20.95
C SER A 124 -15.93 14.21 20.40
N HIS A 125 -16.28 14.64 19.17
CA HIS A 125 -17.49 14.26 18.45
C HIS A 125 -17.37 12.93 17.68
N LEU A 126 -16.15 12.42 17.46
CA LEU A 126 -15.89 11.21 16.68
C LEU A 126 -16.16 9.96 17.53
N TYR A 127 -17.00 9.07 17.00
CA TYR A 127 -17.50 7.91 17.75
C TYR A 127 -16.36 7.06 18.33
N VAL A 128 -15.35 6.72 17.52
CA VAL A 128 -14.27 5.81 17.96
C VAL A 128 -13.37 6.44 19.01
N LEU A 129 -13.18 7.77 18.98
CA LEU A 129 -12.39 8.48 19.99
C LEU A 129 -13.15 8.66 21.30
N LYS A 130 -14.48 8.78 21.22
CA LYS A 130 -15.36 8.90 22.39
C LYS A 130 -15.60 7.58 23.11
N ASN A 131 -15.63 6.45 22.38
CA ASN A 131 -16.08 5.16 22.91
C ASN A 131 -14.94 4.12 23.10
N THR A 132 -13.69 4.53 22.93
CA THR A 132 -12.52 3.74 23.32
C THR A 132 -12.04 4.13 24.72
N ALA A 133 -11.58 3.15 25.49
CA ALA A 133 -11.23 3.34 26.90
C ALA A 133 -9.77 3.80 27.13
N MET A 134 -8.94 3.71 26.09
CA MET A 134 -7.52 4.08 26.11
C MET A 134 -7.29 5.36 25.31
N PRO A 135 -6.11 6.01 25.41
CA PRO A 135 -5.75 7.12 24.55
C PRO A 135 -5.90 6.76 23.06
N ALA A 136 -6.65 7.59 22.34
CA ALA A 136 -7.06 7.33 20.97
C ALA A 136 -6.77 8.54 20.07
N ILE A 137 -6.35 8.24 18.84
CA ILE A 137 -6.22 9.22 17.76
C ILE A 137 -6.91 8.72 16.49
N LEU A 138 -7.37 9.64 15.65
CA LEU A 138 -7.83 9.36 14.28
C LEU A 138 -7.00 10.20 13.32
N VAL A 139 -6.35 9.55 12.37
CA VAL A 139 -5.45 10.17 11.41
C VAL A 139 -6.18 10.31 10.07
N GLU A 140 -6.38 11.54 9.62
CA GLU A 140 -6.78 11.84 8.25
C GLU A 140 -5.51 11.99 7.41
N CYS A 141 -5.12 10.92 6.72
CA CYS A 141 -3.82 10.80 6.06
C CYS A 141 -3.62 11.74 4.87
N CYS A 142 -4.70 12.20 4.23
CA CYS A 142 -4.79 13.31 3.27
C CYS A 142 -6.23 13.34 2.69
N PHE A 143 -6.52 14.19 1.69
CA PHE A 143 -7.82 14.26 1.02
C PHE A 143 -7.89 13.35 -0.22
N CYS A 144 -8.76 12.33 -0.21
CA CYS A 144 -8.89 11.36 -1.31
C CYS A 144 -9.56 11.95 -2.58
N ASP A 145 -10.13 13.16 -2.48
CA ASP A 145 -10.77 13.90 -3.56
C ASP A 145 -9.93 15.07 -4.09
N ASN A 146 -8.73 15.30 -3.56
CA ASN A 146 -7.82 16.36 -3.99
C ASN A 146 -6.66 15.83 -4.83
N GLN A 147 -6.42 16.44 -5.99
CA GLN A 147 -5.40 15.96 -6.94
C GLN A 147 -3.98 16.01 -6.37
N GLU A 148 -3.59 17.09 -5.70
CA GLU A 148 -2.23 17.26 -5.19
C GLU A 148 -1.91 16.25 -4.07
N ASP A 149 -2.87 16.00 -3.19
CA ASP A 149 -2.75 14.98 -2.14
C ASP A 149 -2.66 13.57 -2.75
N MET A 150 -3.39 13.30 -3.83
CA MET A 150 -3.38 12.01 -4.52
C MET A 150 -2.15 11.76 -5.39
N ASP A 151 -1.57 12.82 -5.95
CA ASP A 151 -0.28 12.77 -6.65
C ASP A 151 0.85 12.47 -5.67
N ARG A 152 0.72 12.94 -4.43
CA ARG A 152 1.70 12.70 -3.34
C ARG A 152 1.51 11.38 -2.62
N TYR A 153 0.31 10.78 -2.68
CA TYR A 153 -0.02 9.56 -1.94
C TYR A 153 0.97 8.42 -2.19
N GLU A 154 1.66 8.01 -1.13
CA GLU A 154 2.52 6.84 -1.10
C GLU A 154 2.32 6.13 0.24
N ALA A 155 1.73 4.93 0.20
CA ALA A 155 1.24 4.25 1.39
C ALA A 155 2.35 3.82 2.36
N GLU A 156 3.52 3.46 1.83
CA GLU A 156 4.67 3.02 2.62
C GLU A 156 5.26 4.21 3.42
N ALA A 157 5.38 5.38 2.78
CA ALA A 157 5.83 6.61 3.40
C ALA A 157 4.87 7.08 4.51
N LEU A 158 3.56 7.09 4.24
CA LEU A 158 2.54 7.42 5.23
C LEU A 158 2.59 6.47 6.43
N ALA A 159 2.67 5.16 6.18
CA ALA A 159 2.78 4.17 7.25
C ALA A 159 4.07 4.31 8.07
N ASN A 160 5.20 4.59 7.41
CA ASN A 160 6.47 4.86 8.09
C ASN A 160 6.38 6.09 9.01
N ALA A 161 5.80 7.18 8.51
CA ALA A 161 5.62 8.41 9.27
C ALA A 161 4.70 8.21 10.49
N ILE A 162 3.58 7.51 10.32
CA ILE A 162 2.66 7.17 11.43
C ILE A 162 3.41 6.36 12.49
N VAL A 163 4.10 5.29 12.10
CA VAL A 163 4.81 4.42 13.06
C VAL A 163 5.96 5.15 13.75
N LYS A 164 6.72 5.97 13.02
CA LYS A 164 7.76 6.82 13.59
C LYS A 164 7.19 7.80 14.62
N GLY A 165 6.05 8.44 14.31
CA GLY A 165 5.35 9.30 15.27
C GLY A 165 4.83 8.55 16.50
N LEU A 166 4.31 7.34 16.32
CA LEU A 166 3.77 6.54 17.44
C LEU A 166 4.85 5.97 18.37
N THR A 167 6.03 5.64 17.83
CA THR A 167 7.05 4.84 18.53
C THR A 167 8.36 5.57 18.78
N GLY A 168 8.60 6.68 18.07
CA GLY A 168 9.91 7.34 18.00
C GLY A 168 10.95 6.58 17.16
N GLN A 169 10.62 5.39 16.65
CA GLN A 169 11.52 4.55 15.87
C GLN A 169 11.13 4.64 14.39
N THR A 170 12.09 4.92 13.53
CA THR A 170 11.90 4.72 12.10
C THR A 170 11.72 3.23 11.87
N PRO A 171 10.53 2.74 11.45
CA PRO A 171 10.37 1.33 11.15
C PRO A 171 11.38 0.96 10.06
N SER A 172 12.16 -0.08 10.30
CA SER A 172 13.10 -0.56 9.29
C SER A 172 12.34 -0.77 7.98
N THR A 173 12.89 -0.29 6.87
CA THR A 173 12.37 -0.56 5.52
C THR A 173 12.42 -2.04 5.16
N SER A 174 12.88 -2.88 6.09
CA SER A 174 12.98 -4.30 5.97
C SER A 174 12.19 -4.97 7.11
N LYS A 175 11.50 -6.06 6.79
CA LYS A 175 11.44 -7.21 7.71
C LYS A 175 12.90 -7.52 8.20
N PRO A 176 13.16 -8.49 9.07
CA PRO A 176 14.30 -9.34 8.76
C PRO A 176 14.04 -9.87 7.35
N GLU A 177 14.48 -9.14 6.32
CA GLU A 177 14.67 -9.71 5.00
C GLU A 177 15.62 -10.86 5.30
N GLU A 178 15.14 -12.07 5.06
CA GLU A 178 16.04 -13.05 4.47
C GLU A 178 16.73 -12.27 3.34
N GLN A 179 18.00 -11.92 3.53
CA GLN A 179 18.71 -10.98 2.68
C GLN A 179 18.72 -11.63 1.30
N LYS A 180 17.77 -11.22 0.44
CA LYS A 180 17.51 -11.93 -0.81
C LYS A 180 18.79 -11.86 -1.62
N SER A 181 19.37 -13.01 -1.83
CA SER A 181 20.70 -13.16 -2.37
C SER A 181 20.71 -12.69 -3.83
N ALA A 182 21.90 -12.44 -4.36
CA ALA A 182 22.07 -12.24 -5.80
C ALA A 182 21.45 -13.39 -6.61
N LEU A 183 21.51 -14.62 -6.08
CA LEU A 183 20.92 -15.80 -6.68
C LEU A 183 19.38 -15.69 -6.73
N ASP A 184 18.75 -15.20 -5.67
CA ASP A 184 17.30 -14.98 -5.64
C ASP A 184 16.90 -13.94 -6.68
N LEU A 185 17.69 -12.86 -6.81
CA LEU A 185 17.44 -11.82 -7.80
C LEU A 185 17.52 -12.37 -9.22
N GLN A 186 18.57 -13.13 -9.54
CA GLN A 186 18.74 -13.78 -10.85
C GLN A 186 17.54 -14.70 -11.17
N LYS A 187 17.16 -15.57 -10.22
CA LYS A 187 15.99 -16.45 -10.33
C LYS A 187 14.70 -15.68 -10.57
N ALA A 188 14.48 -14.61 -9.80
CA ALA A 188 13.27 -13.79 -9.93
C ALA A 188 13.22 -13.09 -11.29
N LEU A 189 14.32 -12.47 -11.72
CA LEU A 189 14.43 -11.82 -13.04
C LEU A 189 14.21 -12.83 -14.18
N ASN A 190 14.80 -14.02 -14.10
CA ASN A 190 14.58 -15.09 -15.07
C ASN A 190 13.11 -15.54 -15.12
N ARG A 191 12.45 -15.68 -13.96
CA ARG A 191 11.03 -16.03 -13.87
C ARG A 191 10.13 -14.94 -14.46
N LEU A 192 10.51 -13.68 -14.25
CA LEU A 192 9.89 -12.50 -14.88
C LEU A 192 10.30 -12.29 -16.34
N LYS A 193 11.04 -13.24 -16.93
CA LYS A 193 11.49 -13.20 -18.33
C LYS A 193 12.28 -11.94 -18.67
N ILE A 194 13.00 -11.40 -17.69
CA ILE A 194 14.01 -10.38 -17.87
C ILE A 194 15.30 -11.09 -18.27
N ARG A 195 15.90 -10.65 -19.37
CA ARG A 195 17.06 -11.31 -19.99
C ARG A 195 18.31 -10.46 -19.86
N SER A 196 19.46 -11.09 -20.05
CA SER A 196 20.73 -10.39 -20.23
C SER A 196 20.65 -9.46 -21.46
N PRO A 197 21.56 -8.49 -21.60
CA PRO A 197 21.68 -7.69 -22.82
C PRO A 197 21.84 -8.51 -24.11
N LYS A 198 22.33 -9.76 -24.00
CA LYS A 198 22.50 -10.71 -25.11
C LYS A 198 21.22 -11.52 -25.40
N GLY A 199 20.14 -11.31 -24.64
CA GLY A 199 18.87 -12.01 -24.78
C GLY A 199 18.81 -13.39 -24.10
N SER A 200 19.90 -13.85 -23.49
CA SER A 200 19.95 -15.12 -22.75
C SER A 200 19.33 -14.98 -21.35
N PRO A 201 18.87 -16.08 -20.73
CA PRO A 201 18.64 -16.10 -19.29
C PRO A 201 19.91 -15.69 -18.53
N LEU A 202 19.73 -15.06 -17.37
CA LEU A 202 20.84 -14.77 -16.46
C LEU A 202 21.37 -16.09 -15.88
N PRO A 203 22.69 -16.24 -15.68
CA PRO A 203 23.22 -17.34 -14.89
C PRO A 203 22.66 -17.24 -13.47
N GLU A 204 22.26 -18.38 -12.88
CA GLU A 204 21.75 -18.45 -11.50
C GLU A 204 22.88 -18.94 -10.59
N ASP A 205 23.96 -18.17 -10.53
CA ASP A 205 25.21 -18.51 -9.84
C ASP A 205 25.48 -17.66 -8.59
N GLY A 206 24.62 -16.67 -8.32
CA GLY A 206 24.77 -15.75 -7.20
C GLY A 206 25.80 -14.64 -7.41
N SER A 207 26.30 -14.43 -8.62
CA SER A 207 27.19 -13.33 -8.95
C SER A 207 26.42 -12.06 -9.39
N ILE A 208 26.80 -10.88 -8.89
CA ILE A 208 26.26 -9.60 -9.39
C ILE A 208 27.22 -9.03 -10.43
N ASP A 209 27.32 -9.75 -11.55
CA ASP A 209 28.09 -9.33 -12.71
C ASP A 209 27.41 -8.19 -13.49
N ASP A 210 28.08 -7.68 -14.52
CA ASP A 210 27.54 -6.56 -15.32
C ASP A 210 26.28 -6.95 -16.09
N GLU A 211 26.10 -8.23 -16.45
CA GLU A 211 24.88 -8.74 -17.07
C GLU A 211 23.70 -8.69 -16.09
N THR A 212 23.89 -9.15 -14.86
CA THR A 212 22.87 -9.12 -13.80
C THR A 212 22.50 -7.69 -13.45
N LYS A 213 23.47 -6.77 -13.33
CA LYS A 213 23.20 -5.35 -13.10
C LYS A 213 22.42 -4.73 -14.26
N ALA A 214 22.81 -5.01 -15.50
CA ALA A 214 22.14 -4.48 -16.68
C ALA A 214 20.70 -4.98 -16.79
N ALA A 215 20.47 -6.27 -16.56
CA ALA A 215 19.13 -6.86 -16.53
C ALA A 215 18.26 -6.27 -15.41
N THR A 216 18.85 -6.04 -14.23
CA THR A 216 18.18 -5.36 -13.11
C THR A 216 17.78 -3.93 -13.48
N LYS A 217 18.66 -3.15 -14.13
CA LYS A 217 18.33 -1.81 -14.64
C LYS A 217 17.21 -1.84 -15.67
N THR A 218 17.24 -2.82 -16.58
CA THR A 218 16.18 -3.04 -17.56
C THR A 218 14.84 -3.27 -16.88
N PHE A 219 14.78 -4.18 -15.90
CA PHE A 219 13.57 -4.41 -15.12
C PHE A 219 13.10 -3.13 -14.41
N GLN A 220 14.00 -2.42 -13.75
CA GLN A 220 13.68 -1.20 -13.02
C GLN A 220 13.08 -0.12 -13.95
N ALA A 221 13.71 0.11 -15.10
CA ALA A 221 13.19 1.01 -16.14
C ALA A 221 11.85 0.52 -16.72
N MET A 222 11.69 -0.80 -16.87
CA MET A 222 10.46 -1.43 -17.35
C MET A 222 9.28 -1.08 -16.44
N VAL A 223 9.47 -1.17 -15.13
CA VAL A 223 8.41 -0.98 -14.12
C VAL A 223 8.34 0.44 -13.55
N GLY A 224 9.18 1.35 -14.05
CA GLY A 224 9.16 2.77 -13.70
C GLY A 224 9.76 3.09 -12.33
N VAL A 225 10.75 2.32 -11.88
CA VAL A 225 11.55 2.62 -10.68
C VAL A 225 12.97 3.01 -11.08
N THR A 226 13.70 3.68 -10.19
CA THR A 226 15.07 4.16 -10.46
C THR A 226 16.00 3.02 -10.90
N PRO A 227 16.64 3.09 -12.09
CA PRO A 227 17.52 2.04 -12.62
C PRO A 227 18.90 1.97 -11.92
N THR A 228 18.93 1.60 -10.65
CA THR A 228 20.16 1.47 -9.85
C THR A 228 21.02 0.28 -10.29
N GLY A 229 20.40 -0.77 -10.84
CA GLY A 229 21.04 -2.06 -11.12
C GLY A 229 21.23 -2.93 -9.89
N ILE A 230 20.61 -2.55 -8.77
CA ILE A 230 20.66 -3.26 -7.49
C ILE A 230 19.27 -3.74 -7.13
N GLY A 231 19.14 -5.01 -6.71
CA GLY A 231 17.92 -5.57 -6.14
C GLY A 231 17.64 -5.05 -4.73
N GLY A 232 17.39 -3.74 -4.60
CA GLY A 232 17.01 -3.12 -3.32
C GLY A 232 15.52 -3.31 -2.97
N PRO A 233 15.08 -2.83 -1.81
CA PRO A 233 13.71 -3.05 -1.30
C PRO A 233 12.61 -2.67 -2.30
N THR A 234 12.70 -1.51 -2.94
CA THR A 234 11.72 -1.08 -3.97
C THR A 234 11.67 -2.02 -5.16
N THR A 235 12.82 -2.59 -5.57
CA THR A 235 12.87 -3.54 -6.69
C THR A 235 12.21 -4.84 -6.29
N TRP A 236 12.52 -5.35 -5.09
CA TRP A 236 11.93 -6.56 -4.56
C TRP A 236 10.44 -6.45 -4.29
N GLN A 237 9.96 -5.29 -3.83
CA GLN A 237 8.53 -5.05 -3.66
C GLN A 237 7.76 -5.23 -4.97
N VAL A 238 8.27 -4.69 -6.08
CA VAL A 238 7.62 -4.84 -7.39
C VAL A 238 7.72 -6.28 -7.90
N ILE A 239 8.89 -6.92 -7.75
CA ILE A 239 9.07 -8.33 -8.09
C ILE A 239 8.04 -9.20 -7.34
N ASP A 240 7.92 -9.02 -6.03
CA ASP A 240 7.02 -9.81 -5.18
C ASP A 240 5.55 -9.56 -5.55
N GLN A 241 5.17 -8.32 -5.86
CA GLN A 241 3.83 -8.00 -6.36
C GLN A 241 3.51 -8.72 -7.67
N ILE A 242 4.45 -8.78 -8.62
CA ILE A 242 4.23 -9.48 -9.90
C ILE A 242 4.18 -10.99 -9.67
N LEU A 243 5.11 -11.53 -8.87
CA LEU A 243 5.21 -12.97 -8.60
C LEU A 243 4.09 -13.51 -7.71
N ALA A 244 3.36 -12.64 -6.99
CA ALA A 244 2.10 -12.97 -6.34
C ALA A 244 0.96 -13.23 -7.34
N MET A 245 1.14 -12.89 -8.62
CA MET A 245 0.20 -13.15 -9.72
C MET A 245 -1.25 -12.69 -9.40
N PRO A 246 -1.44 -11.43 -8.96
CA PRO A 246 -2.76 -10.93 -8.57
C PRO A 246 -3.70 -10.82 -9.77
N VAL A 247 -5.01 -10.83 -9.52
CA VAL A 247 -5.98 -10.54 -10.58
C VAL A 247 -5.89 -9.07 -10.97
N LEU A 248 -5.61 -8.79 -12.25
CA LEU A 248 -5.61 -7.43 -12.79
C LEU A 248 -6.74 -7.26 -13.80
N ARG A 249 -7.46 -6.15 -13.71
CA ARG A 249 -8.57 -5.82 -14.59
C ARG A 249 -8.75 -4.32 -14.70
N GLU A 250 -9.48 -3.91 -15.73
CA GLU A 250 -9.74 -2.51 -16.02
C GLU A 250 -10.32 -1.75 -14.81
N ASN A 251 -9.86 -0.52 -14.60
CA ASN A 251 -10.29 0.39 -13.53
C ASN A 251 -10.04 -0.10 -12.09
N HIS A 252 -9.26 -1.18 -11.91
CA HIS A 252 -8.94 -1.75 -10.59
C HIS A 252 -7.43 -1.96 -10.36
N ALA A 253 -6.58 -1.62 -11.33
CA ALA A 253 -5.14 -1.82 -11.23
C ALA A 253 -4.36 -0.65 -11.84
N SER A 254 -3.28 -0.24 -11.16
CA SER A 254 -2.33 0.75 -11.65
C SER A 254 -0.92 0.54 -11.05
N GLY A 255 0.05 1.33 -11.51
CA GLY A 255 1.42 1.34 -10.99
C GLY A 255 2.38 0.38 -11.69
N SER A 256 3.47 0.04 -11.00
CA SER A 256 4.61 -0.72 -11.56
C SER A 256 4.25 -2.10 -12.10
N ILE A 257 3.32 -2.81 -11.45
CA ILE A 257 2.81 -4.10 -11.94
C ILE A 257 2.07 -3.97 -13.27
N VAL A 258 1.33 -2.87 -13.45
CA VAL A 258 0.63 -2.59 -14.71
C VAL A 258 1.63 -2.18 -15.79
N LYS A 259 2.66 -1.39 -15.47
CA LYS A 259 3.76 -1.10 -16.43
C LYS A 259 4.46 -2.36 -16.90
N TYR A 260 4.72 -3.31 -15.99
CA TYR A 260 5.23 -4.63 -16.36
C TYR A 260 4.28 -5.31 -17.34
N LEU A 261 3.00 -5.46 -16.96
CA LEU A 261 1.98 -6.10 -17.81
C LEU A 261 1.92 -5.46 -19.20
N GLN A 262 1.77 -4.14 -19.27
CA GLN A 262 1.62 -3.38 -20.52
C GLN A 262 2.78 -3.62 -21.48
N ARG A 263 4.01 -3.65 -20.97
CA ARG A 263 5.19 -3.98 -21.79
C ARG A 263 5.21 -5.44 -22.24
N ARG A 264 4.65 -6.36 -21.47
CA ARG A 264 4.54 -7.78 -21.84
C ARG A 264 3.45 -8.03 -22.89
N VAL A 265 2.34 -7.31 -22.84
CA VAL A 265 1.22 -7.46 -23.78
C VAL A 265 1.28 -6.50 -24.97
N GLY A 266 2.27 -5.60 -25.01
CA GLY A 266 2.50 -4.70 -26.13
C GLY A 266 1.55 -3.50 -26.18
N SER A 267 1.24 -2.89 -25.03
CA SER A 267 0.50 -1.62 -24.95
C SER A 267 1.39 -0.48 -24.45
N GLU A 268 0.86 0.76 -24.53
CA GLU A 268 1.48 1.91 -23.88
C GLU A 268 1.65 1.65 -22.38
N ALA A 269 2.83 1.96 -21.85
CA ALA A 269 3.24 1.62 -20.49
C ALA A 269 3.05 2.79 -19.51
N ASP A 270 1.86 3.39 -19.51
CA ASP A 270 1.49 4.50 -18.63
C ASP A 270 1.28 4.07 -17.16
N GLY A 271 1.15 2.77 -16.91
CA GLY A 271 0.88 2.18 -15.60
C GLY A 271 -0.59 2.22 -15.19
N ILE A 272 -1.52 2.44 -16.11
CA ILE A 272 -2.96 2.46 -15.85
C ILE A 272 -3.63 1.31 -16.60
N PHE A 273 -4.37 0.47 -15.89
CA PHE A 273 -5.15 -0.58 -16.54
C PHE A 273 -6.47 0.01 -17.04
N GLY A 274 -6.40 0.74 -18.16
CA GLY A 274 -7.55 1.28 -18.88
C GLY A 274 -7.96 0.43 -20.10
N PRO A 275 -8.88 0.94 -20.94
CA PRO A 275 -9.40 0.22 -22.11
C PRO A 275 -8.32 -0.26 -23.09
N GLY A 276 -7.26 0.54 -23.29
CA GLY A 276 -6.14 0.17 -24.16
C GLY A 276 -5.38 -1.06 -23.65
N THR A 277 -5.13 -1.12 -22.34
CA THR A 277 -4.52 -2.27 -21.67
C THR A 277 -5.43 -3.49 -21.74
N ALA A 278 -6.73 -3.33 -21.48
CA ALA A 278 -7.71 -4.43 -21.57
C ALA A 278 -7.74 -5.05 -22.98
N ALA A 279 -7.77 -4.23 -24.03
CA ALA A 279 -7.73 -4.70 -25.41
C ALA A 279 -6.42 -5.43 -25.74
N ALA A 280 -5.28 -4.97 -25.21
CA ALA A 280 -4.00 -5.67 -25.39
C ALA A 280 -3.97 -7.02 -24.66
N VAL A 281 -4.52 -7.10 -23.44
CA VAL A 281 -4.68 -8.36 -22.71
C VAL A 281 -5.57 -9.34 -23.47
N GLN A 282 -6.69 -8.89 -24.04
CA GLN A 282 -7.56 -9.74 -24.86
C GLN A 282 -6.84 -10.31 -26.09
N ARG A 283 -6.07 -9.47 -26.81
CA ARG A 283 -5.25 -9.93 -27.95
C ARG A 283 -4.20 -10.95 -27.52
N PHE A 284 -3.52 -10.70 -26.40
CA PHE A 284 -2.57 -11.64 -25.82
C PHE A 284 -3.25 -12.97 -25.48
N GLN A 285 -4.39 -12.93 -24.79
CA GLN A 285 -5.16 -14.14 -24.43
C GLN A 285 -5.57 -14.95 -25.67
N GLN A 286 -6.03 -14.26 -26.71
CA GLN A 286 -6.37 -14.88 -28.00
C GLN A 286 -5.16 -15.56 -28.64
N GLN A 287 -4.01 -14.88 -28.70
CA GLN A 287 -2.76 -15.44 -29.24
C GLN A 287 -2.25 -16.65 -28.45
N GLN A 288 -2.48 -16.66 -27.14
CA GLN A 288 -2.05 -17.75 -26.25
C GLN A 288 -3.05 -18.91 -26.16
N GLY A 289 -4.20 -18.81 -26.82
CA GLY A 289 -5.25 -19.84 -26.80
C GLY A 289 -5.88 -20.05 -25.42
N ILE A 290 -6.02 -18.99 -24.63
CA ILE A 290 -6.68 -19.00 -23.31
C ILE A 290 -7.96 -18.16 -23.34
N THR A 291 -8.76 -18.20 -22.26
CA THR A 291 -10.01 -17.43 -22.17
C THR A 291 -9.76 -15.93 -22.44
N VAL A 292 -10.55 -15.36 -23.36
CA VAL A 292 -10.43 -13.95 -23.79
C VAL A 292 -11.43 -13.09 -23.01
N ASP A 293 -11.09 -12.75 -21.78
CA ASP A 293 -11.93 -11.95 -20.87
C ASP A 293 -11.35 -10.56 -20.55
N GLY A 294 -10.13 -10.26 -21.01
CA GLY A 294 -9.43 -9.01 -20.71
C GLY A 294 -8.95 -8.88 -19.26
N ILE A 295 -9.04 -9.96 -18.47
CA ILE A 295 -8.64 -10.04 -17.08
C ILE A 295 -7.35 -10.87 -16.98
N VAL A 296 -6.32 -10.31 -16.35
CA VAL A 296 -5.09 -11.06 -16.09
C VAL A 296 -5.27 -11.88 -14.83
N GLY A 297 -5.72 -13.12 -15.02
CA GLY A 297 -5.81 -14.14 -13.97
C GLY A 297 -4.68 -15.18 -14.06
N ALA A 298 -4.84 -16.30 -13.35
CA ALA A 298 -3.82 -17.35 -13.25
C ALA A 298 -3.35 -17.89 -14.62
N GLN A 299 -4.27 -18.08 -15.58
CA GLN A 299 -3.90 -18.55 -16.93
C GLN A 299 -3.06 -17.52 -17.70
N SER A 300 -3.42 -16.23 -17.63
CA SER A 300 -2.66 -15.16 -18.27
C SER A 300 -1.28 -15.02 -17.64
N TRP A 301 -1.17 -15.06 -16.31
CA TRP A 301 0.13 -15.04 -15.62
C TRP A 301 1.01 -16.23 -15.99
N ALA A 302 0.45 -17.43 -16.04
CA ALA A 302 1.18 -18.61 -16.46
C ALA A 302 1.76 -18.45 -17.87
N LYS A 303 1.01 -17.86 -18.81
CA LYS A 303 1.50 -17.58 -20.17
C LYS A 303 2.52 -16.43 -20.21
N LEU A 304 2.33 -15.39 -19.41
CA LEU A 304 3.27 -14.26 -19.32
C LEU A 304 4.63 -14.69 -18.75
N LEU A 305 4.66 -15.71 -17.89
CA LEU A 305 5.85 -16.20 -17.18
C LEU A 305 6.36 -17.56 -17.69
N ALA A 306 5.76 -18.11 -18.76
CA ALA A 306 6.24 -19.30 -19.47
C ALA A 306 7.43 -18.98 -20.39
#